data_AF-A0A5B1QDM3-F1
#
_entry.id   AF-A0A5B1QDM3-F1
#
_cell.length_a   1.000
_cell.length_b   1.000
_cell.length_c   1.000
_cell.angle_alpha   90.00
_cell.angle_beta   90.00
_cell.angle_gamma   90.00
#
_symmetry.space_group_name_H-M   'P 1'
#
loop_
_entity.id
_entity.type
_entity.pdbx_description
1 polymer ?
#
loop_
_entity_poly.entity_id
_entity_poly.type
_entity_poly.pdbx_seq_one_letter_code
_entity_poly.pdbx_strand_id
1 'polypeptide(L)'
;MLDGKIVLAKVLAIYAKTGGKNGKHAWVNEASNIAAPSYLALKAFEHLSRQHFRPIPETLAHLQVSKFALSSPNSFLCALENVPKEFGGNLVILPADYKIFVSLRDSQTALLTAVQKLLSKKAESDTEDT
;
A
#
# COMPACT_ATOMS: atom_id res chain seq x y z
N MET A 1 -0.81 3.10 0.60
CA MET A 1 -2.12 3.78 0.56
C MET A 1 -2.82 3.39 -0.74
N LEU A 2 -4.11 3.05 -0.69
CA LEU A 2 -4.93 2.77 -1.88
C LEU A 2 -6.16 3.67 -1.84
N ASP A 3 -6.42 4.40 -2.93
CA ASP A 3 -7.53 5.36 -3.07
C ASP A 3 -7.65 6.34 -1.90
N GLY A 4 -6.52 6.91 -1.48
CA GLY A 4 -6.50 7.86 -0.37
C GLY A 4 -6.85 7.25 0.99
N LYS A 5 -6.79 5.92 1.14
CA LYS A 5 -7.01 5.23 2.42
C LYS A 5 -5.82 4.35 2.80
N ILE A 6 -5.53 4.29 4.09
CA ILE A 6 -4.60 3.31 4.65
C ILE A 6 -5.36 2.00 4.80
N VAL A 7 -4.83 0.96 4.16
CA VAL A 7 -5.42 -0.38 4.13
C VAL A 7 -4.31 -1.40 4.35
N LEU A 8 -4.70 -2.56 4.85
CA LEU A 8 -3.80 -3.71 4.83
C LEU A 8 -3.82 -4.33 3.43
N ALA A 9 -2.68 -4.82 2.95
CA ALA A 9 -2.59 -5.43 1.64
C ALA A 9 -1.75 -6.70 1.68
N LYS A 10 -2.20 -7.74 0.97
CA LYS A 10 -1.44 -8.94 0.69
C LYS A 10 -0.81 -8.83 -0.69
N VAL A 11 0.51 -8.94 -0.78
CA VAL A 11 1.22 -8.99 -2.07
C VAL A 11 0.94 -10.34 -2.71
N LEU A 12 0.45 -10.32 -3.96
CA LEU A 12 0.17 -11.52 -4.75
C LEU A 12 1.27 -11.77 -5.79
N ALA A 13 1.78 -10.69 -6.38
CA ALA A 13 2.83 -10.74 -7.39
C ALA A 13 3.65 -9.45 -7.35
N ILE A 14 4.94 -9.61 -7.59
CA ILE A 14 5.89 -8.50 -7.71
C ILE A 14 6.31 -8.45 -9.19
N TYR A 15 6.26 -7.26 -9.77
CA TYR A 15 6.75 -7.03 -11.13
C TYR A 15 7.96 -6.11 -11.05
N ALA A 16 9.08 -6.56 -11.59
CA ALA A 16 10.32 -5.80 -11.63
C ALA A 16 10.87 -5.78 -13.06
N LYS A 17 11.73 -4.80 -13.34
CA LYS A 17 12.44 -4.73 -14.60
C LYS A 17 13.55 -5.78 -14.61
N THR A 18 13.54 -6.69 -15.59
CA THR A 18 14.57 -7.71 -15.75
C THR A 18 15.63 -7.23 -16.74
N GLY A 19 16.90 -7.24 -16.35
CA GLY A 19 18.02 -6.77 -17.19
C GLY A 19 18.18 -5.25 -17.20
N GLY A 20 19.26 -4.76 -17.86
CA GLY A 20 19.69 -3.36 -17.85
C GLY A 20 18.75 -2.35 -18.51
N LYS A 21 19.29 -1.24 -19.03
CA LYS A 21 18.50 -0.19 -19.70
C LYS A 21 17.64 -0.82 -20.81
N ASN A 22 16.32 -0.63 -20.75
CA ASN A 22 15.28 -1.25 -21.61
C ASN A 22 14.91 -2.73 -21.36
N GLY A 23 15.30 -3.29 -20.20
CA GLY A 23 14.77 -4.57 -19.75
C GLY A 23 13.24 -4.63 -19.70
N LYS A 24 12.66 -5.78 -20.06
CA LYS A 24 11.20 -6.00 -19.94
C LYS A 24 10.81 -6.07 -18.46
N HIS A 25 9.59 -5.64 -18.13
CA HIS A 25 9.03 -5.92 -16.81
C HIS A 25 8.52 -7.35 -16.79
N ALA A 26 8.96 -8.12 -15.81
CA ALA A 26 8.52 -9.50 -15.63
C ALA A 26 8.13 -9.72 -14.16
N TRP A 27 7.34 -10.77 -13.96
CA TRP A 27 7.06 -11.26 -12.62
C TRP A 27 8.33 -11.79 -11.97
N VAL A 28 8.52 -11.46 -10.69
CA VAL A 28 9.62 -11.95 -9.85
C VAL A 28 9.05 -12.53 -8.56
N ASN A 29 9.72 -13.56 -8.03
CA ASN A 29 9.33 -14.22 -6.78
C ASN A 29 9.56 -13.34 -5.56
N GLU A 30 10.68 -12.61 -5.56
CA GLU A 30 11.16 -11.84 -4.43
C GLU A 30 11.90 -10.60 -4.90
N ALA A 31 11.96 -9.60 -4.04
CA ALA A 31 12.77 -8.41 -4.21
C ALA A 31 13.40 -8.06 -2.87
N SER A 32 14.73 -7.94 -2.85
CA SER A 32 15.49 -7.59 -1.63
C SER A 32 15.36 -6.11 -1.25
N ASN A 33 14.82 -5.28 -2.14
CA ASN A 33 14.65 -3.85 -1.94
C ASN A 33 13.29 -3.41 -2.49
N ILE A 34 12.55 -2.60 -1.73
CA ILE A 34 11.25 -2.04 -2.13
C ILE A 34 11.34 -1.13 -3.37
N ALA A 35 12.52 -0.59 -3.69
CA ALA A 35 12.75 0.22 -4.88
C ALA A 35 13.01 -0.61 -6.16
N ALA A 36 13.26 -1.93 -6.04
CA ALA A 36 13.53 -2.78 -7.20
C ALA A 36 12.26 -3.14 -8.00
N PRO A 37 11.10 -3.42 -7.36
CA PRO A 37 9.85 -3.59 -8.07
C PRO A 37 9.44 -2.32 -8.81
N SER A 38 8.79 -2.49 -9.95
CA SER A 38 8.11 -1.42 -10.68
C SER A 38 6.64 -1.35 -10.28
N TYR A 39 6.03 -2.51 -10.03
CA TYR A 39 4.65 -2.63 -9.59
C TYR A 39 4.46 -3.79 -8.62
N LEU A 40 3.48 -3.65 -7.73
CA LEU A 40 3.03 -4.68 -6.81
C LEU A 40 1.56 -4.97 -7.09
N ALA A 41 1.23 -6.21 -7.41
CA ALA A 41 -0.15 -6.66 -7.48
C ALA A 41 -0.60 -7.07 -6.08
N LEU A 42 -1.63 -6.39 -5.58
CA LEU A 42 -2.08 -6.46 -4.19
C LEU A 42 -3.54 -6.86 -4.09
N LYS A 43 -3.87 -7.65 -3.06
CA LYS A 43 -5.24 -7.78 -2.54
C LYS A 43 -5.40 -6.90 -1.32
N ALA A 44 -6.36 -5.98 -1.34
CA ALA A 44 -6.59 -5.03 -0.25
C ALA A 44 -7.60 -5.56 0.77
N PHE A 45 -7.36 -5.23 2.04
CA PHE A 45 -8.24 -5.53 3.17
C PHE A 45 -8.56 -4.23 3.90
N GLU A 46 -9.84 -3.89 3.96
CA GLU A 46 -10.32 -2.65 4.58
C GLU A 46 -10.42 -2.82 6.09
N HIS A 47 -10.02 -1.79 6.84
CA HIS A 47 -10.19 -1.79 8.30
C HIS A 47 -11.68 -1.83 8.65
N LEU A 48 -12.09 -2.84 9.42
CA LEU A 48 -13.48 -3.00 9.87
C LEU A 48 -13.63 -2.46 11.29
N SER A 49 -12.94 -3.05 12.25
CA SER A 49 -12.96 -2.64 13.65
C SER A 49 -11.79 -3.25 14.40
N ARG A 50 -11.22 -2.50 15.36
CA ARG A 50 -10.05 -2.96 16.15
C ARG A 50 -8.99 -3.60 15.25
N GLN A 51 -8.57 -4.82 15.53
CA GLN A 51 -7.55 -5.58 14.78
C GLN A 51 -8.09 -6.29 13.53
N HIS A 52 -9.38 -6.15 13.21
CA HIS A 52 -10.04 -6.87 12.12
C HIS A 52 -10.05 -6.06 10.82
N PHE A 53 -9.70 -6.74 9.74
CA PHE A 53 -9.67 -6.22 8.39
C PHE A 53 -10.45 -7.14 7.45
N ARG A 54 -11.41 -6.59 6.71
CA ARG A 54 -12.30 -7.35 5.83
C ARG A 54 -11.74 -7.42 4.39
N PRO A 55 -11.88 -8.56 3.70
CA PRO A 55 -11.41 -8.70 2.32
C PRO A 55 -12.32 -8.01 1.29
N ILE A 56 -13.60 -7.84 1.62
CA ILE A 56 -14.63 -7.21 0.79
C ILE A 56 -14.86 -5.80 1.38
N PRO A 57 -14.39 -4.73 0.73
CA PRO A 57 -14.66 -3.36 1.18
C PRO A 57 -16.16 -3.04 1.16
N GLU A 58 -16.59 -2.06 1.95
CA GLU A 58 -17.99 -1.64 1.99
C GLU A 58 -18.56 -1.31 0.62
N THR A 59 -17.78 -0.57 -0.16
CA THR A 59 -18.16 -0.09 -1.48
C THR A 59 -18.40 -1.23 -2.47
N LEU A 60 -17.84 -2.42 -2.21
CA LEU A 60 -17.97 -3.62 -3.03
C LEU A 60 -18.81 -4.71 -2.37
N ALA A 61 -19.42 -4.43 -1.21
CA ALA A 61 -20.22 -5.40 -0.46
C ALA A 61 -21.41 -5.93 -1.27
N HIS A 62 -22.05 -5.08 -2.08
CA HIS A 62 -23.17 -5.47 -2.95
C HIS A 62 -22.78 -6.48 -4.05
N LEU A 63 -21.50 -6.51 -4.45
CA LEU A 63 -20.97 -7.45 -5.43
C LEU A 63 -20.30 -8.67 -4.78
N GLN A 64 -20.08 -8.63 -3.46
CA GLN A 64 -19.34 -9.66 -2.72
C GLN A 64 -17.93 -9.93 -3.28
N VAL A 65 -17.27 -8.91 -3.82
CA VAL A 65 -15.94 -9.05 -4.44
C VAL A 65 -14.83 -8.42 -3.61
N SER A 66 -13.66 -9.08 -3.63
CA SER A 66 -12.43 -8.52 -3.05
C SER A 66 -11.87 -7.42 -3.93
N LYS A 67 -11.13 -6.50 -3.32
CA LYS A 67 -10.44 -5.43 -4.06
C LYS A 67 -9.00 -5.82 -4.39
N PHE A 68 -8.66 -5.69 -5.66
CA PHE A 68 -7.31 -5.86 -6.17
C PHE A 68 -6.78 -4.55 -6.73
N ALA A 69 -5.47 -4.32 -6.60
CA ALA A 69 -4.84 -3.11 -7.12
C ALA A 69 -3.44 -3.43 -7.62
N LEU A 70 -3.04 -2.79 -8.72
CA LEU A 70 -1.66 -2.71 -9.15
C LEU A 70 -1.08 -1.39 -8.63
N SER A 71 -0.21 -1.48 -7.63
CA SER A 71 0.32 -0.30 -6.93
C SER A 71 1.78 -0.07 -7.25
N SER A 72 2.19 1.20 -7.25
CA SER A 72 3.61 1.56 -7.22
C SER A 72 4.22 1.12 -5.87
N PRO A 73 5.49 0.68 -5.84
CA PRO A 73 6.18 0.37 -4.59
C PRO A 73 6.20 1.54 -3.60
N ASN A 74 6.17 2.78 -4.10
CA ASN A 74 6.15 3.99 -3.25
C ASN A 74 4.84 4.15 -2.45
N SER A 75 3.80 3.40 -2.82
CA SER A 75 2.55 3.35 -2.05
C SER A 75 2.61 2.38 -0.87
N PHE A 76 3.66 1.56 -0.78
CA PHE A 76 3.94 0.69 0.35
C PHE A 76 4.54 1.50 1.50
N LEU A 77 3.93 1.41 2.69
CA LEU A 77 4.37 2.20 3.85
C LEU A 77 5.28 1.39 4.77
N CYS A 78 4.81 0.21 5.17
CA CYS A 78 5.55 -0.68 6.06
C CYS A 78 5.08 -2.13 5.88
N ALA A 79 5.97 -3.06 6.21
CA ALA A 79 5.63 -4.46 6.39
C ALA A 79 5.07 -4.67 7.80
N LEU A 80 4.22 -5.68 7.96
CA LEU A 80 3.86 -6.16 9.29
C LEU A 80 5.02 -6.99 9.86
N GLU A 81 5.26 -6.87 11.15
CA GLU A 81 6.28 -7.69 11.83
C GLU A 81 5.80 -9.12 12.01
N ASN A 82 4.49 -9.30 12.21
CA ASN A 82 3.90 -10.60 12.47
C ASN A 82 2.94 -11.01 11.36
N VAL A 83 2.87 -12.32 11.13
CA VAL A 83 1.92 -12.90 10.17
C VAL A 83 0.49 -12.72 10.70
N PRO A 84 -0.41 -12.07 9.94
CA PRO A 84 -1.82 -11.95 10.31
C PRO A 84 -2.50 -13.31 10.42
N LYS A 85 -3.48 -13.41 11.32
CA LYS A 85 -4.35 -14.59 11.44
C LYS A 85 -5.59 -14.42 10.60
N GLU A 86 -6.03 -15.49 9.94
CA GLU A 86 -7.31 -15.51 9.24
C GLU A 86 -8.43 -15.95 10.20
N PHE A 87 -9.54 -15.22 10.22
CA PHE A 87 -10.73 -15.56 11.01
C PHE A 87 -11.99 -15.26 10.22
N GLY A 88 -12.72 -16.30 9.81
CA GLY A 88 -13.97 -16.15 9.04
C GLY A 88 -13.79 -15.35 7.74
N GLY A 89 -12.64 -15.47 7.08
CA GLY A 89 -12.29 -14.70 5.88
C GLY A 89 -11.74 -13.29 6.14
N ASN A 90 -11.84 -12.78 7.36
CA ASN A 90 -11.20 -11.54 7.78
C ASN A 90 -9.76 -11.78 8.20
N LEU A 91 -8.91 -10.76 8.08
CA LEU A 91 -7.59 -10.74 8.68
C LEU A 91 -7.63 -10.11 10.06
N VAL A 92 -6.93 -10.73 11.00
CA VAL A 92 -6.72 -10.24 12.35
C VAL A 92 -5.23 -10.04 12.54
N ILE A 93 -4.82 -8.79 12.76
CA ILE A 93 -3.42 -8.45 13.03
C ILE A 93 -3.15 -8.41 14.53
N LEU A 94 -1.90 -8.58 14.93
CA LEU A 94 -1.51 -8.52 16.33
C LEU A 94 -1.59 -7.09 16.89
N PRO A 95 -1.71 -6.92 18.22
CA PRO A 95 -1.79 -5.60 18.84
C PRO A 95 -0.60 -4.67 18.54
N ALA A 96 0.61 -5.22 18.36
CA ALA A 96 1.80 -4.45 18.01
C ALA A 96 1.65 -3.77 16.63
N ASP A 97 1.33 -4.57 15.61
CA ASP A 97 1.06 -4.10 14.25
C ASP A 97 -0.15 -3.16 14.19
N TYR A 98 -1.18 -3.41 15.01
CA TYR A 98 -2.34 -2.53 15.06
C TYR A 98 -2.02 -1.14 15.59
N LYS A 99 -1.09 -1.00 16.54
CA LYS A 99 -0.63 0.31 17.02
C LYS A 99 0.01 1.11 15.88
N ILE A 100 0.82 0.46 15.05
CA ILE A 100 1.44 1.08 13.87
C ILE A 100 0.35 1.54 12.89
N PHE A 101 -0.62 0.67 12.60
CA PHE A 101 -1.74 1.01 11.73
C PHE A 101 -2.52 2.24 12.23
N VAL A 102 -2.87 2.27 13.52
CA VAL A 102 -3.58 3.40 14.13
C VAL A 102 -2.75 4.68 14.05
N SER A 103 -1.45 4.62 14.40
CA SER A 103 -0.56 5.78 14.30
C SER A 103 -0.49 6.34 12.88
N LEU A 104 -0.41 5.47 11.87
CA LEU A 104 -0.38 5.88 10.46
C LEU A 104 -1.72 6.49 10.02
N ARG A 105 -2.84 5.87 10.39
CA ARG A 105 -4.19 6.32 10.05
C ARG A 105 -4.49 7.68 10.66
N ASP A 106 -4.17 7.86 11.93
CA ASP A 106 -4.47 9.09 12.66
C ASP A 106 -3.55 10.24 12.17
N SER A 107 -2.35 9.91 11.70
CA SER A 107 -1.41 10.88 11.09
C SER A 107 -1.66 11.14 9.60
N GLN A 108 -2.64 10.46 8.99
CA GLN A 108 -2.82 10.45 7.54
C GLN A 108 -3.03 11.85 6.95
N THR A 109 -3.90 12.66 7.54
CA THR A 109 -4.20 14.00 7.05
C THR A 109 -2.96 14.89 7.09
N ALA A 110 -2.21 14.83 8.19
CA ALA A 110 -0.97 15.60 8.36
C ALA A 110 0.08 15.18 7.32
N LEU A 111 0.23 13.87 7.05
CA LEU A 111 1.12 13.35 6.03
C LEU A 111 0.71 13.82 4.62
N LEU A 112 -0.58 13.78 4.29
CA LEU A 112 -1.07 14.24 2.99
C LEU A 112 -0.80 15.74 2.79
N THR A 113 -1.06 16.56 3.82
CA THR A 113 -0.74 17.99 3.76
C THR A 113 0.76 18.25 3.62
N ALA A 114 1.61 17.50 4.34
CA ALA A 114 3.05 17.63 4.21
C ALA A 114 3.56 17.25 2.81
N VAL A 115 3.05 16.15 2.25
CA VAL A 115 3.39 15.72 0.88
C VAL A 115 2.94 16.76 -0.14
N GLN A 116 1.73 17.31 -0.01
CA GLN A 116 1.24 18.37 -0.89
C GLN A 116 2.15 19.61 -0.85
N LYS A 117 2.55 20.05 0.35
CA LYS A 117 3.47 21.19 0.51
C LYS A 117 4.86 20.93 -0.10
N LEU A 118 5.37 19.71 0.00
CA LEU A 118 6.64 19.33 -0.62
C LEU A 118 6.56 19.32 -2.14
N LEU A 119 5.45 18.83 -2.69
CA LEU A 119 5.23 18.80 -4.15
C LEU A 119 5.01 20.19 -4.74
N SER A 120 4.28 21.08 -4.04
CA SER A 120 4.08 22.46 -4.51
C SER A 120 5.39 23.24 -4.54
N LYS A 121 6.26 23.06 -3.53
CA LYS A 121 7.57 23.72 -3.48
C LYS A 121 8.52 23.26 -4.59
N LYS A 122 8.43 21.99 -5.01
CA LYS A 122 9.22 21.47 -6.14
C LYS A 122 8.80 22.09 -7.48
N ALA A 123 7.51 22.35 -7.67
CA ALA A 123 7.01 22.99 -8.89
C ALA A 123 7.50 24.44 -9.02
N GLU A 124 7.65 25.16 -7.91
CA GLU A 124 8.21 26.52 -7.90
C GLU A 124 9.70 26.52 -8.24
N SER A 125 10.50 25.59 -7.71
CA SER A 125 11.94 25.52 -8.02
C SER A 125 12.26 25.12 -9.46
N ASP A 126 11.38 24.38 -10.13
CA ASP A 126 11.55 24.00 -11.54
C ASP A 126 11.15 25.14 -12.51
N THR A 127 10.57 26.25 -12.00
CA THR A 127 10.12 27.40 -12.82
C THR A 127 11.12 28.57 -12.81
N GLU A 128 12.03 28.65 -11.82
CA GLU A 128 13.01 29.75 -11.70
C GLU A 128 14.31 29.54 -12.52
N ASP A 129 14.47 28.41 -13.21
CA ASP A 129 15.63 28.09 -14.07
C ASP A 129 15.32 28.20 -15.60
N THR A 130 14.40 29.09 -16.00
CA THR A 130 14.17 29.46 -17.42
C THR A 130 14.28 30.95 -17.69
#